data_AF-A0ABD0NMR2-F1
#
_entry.id   AF-A0ABD0NMR2-F1
#
_cell.length_a   1.000
_cell.length_b   1.000
_cell.length_c   1.000
_cell.angle_alpha   90.00
_cell.angle_beta   90.00
_cell.angle_gamma   90.00
#
_symmetry.space_group_name_H-M   'P 1'
#
loop_
_entity.id
_entity.type
_entity.pdbx_description
1 polymer ?
#
loop_
_entity_poly.entity_id
_entity_poly.type
_entity_poly.pdbx_seq_one_letter_code
_entity_poly.pdbx_strand_id
1 'polypeptide(L)'
;MKLVAEVSQTPEHEEVVPLIVQLISPPFLGRTVLTAGPAKFGMDLTKQEHGVKGSIVKSVPYTACGPIENAVELQGHIALALRGDCMFAAKARRLQEAGVTGIIFI
;
A
#
# COMPACT_ATOMS: atom_id res chain seq x y z
N MET A 1 8.42 -32.09 -31.03
CA MET A 1 9.23 -32.03 -29.79
C MET A 1 8.65 -30.93 -28.91
N LYS A 2 8.14 -31.25 -27.72
CA LYS A 2 7.74 -30.26 -26.71
C LYS A 2 8.93 -30.08 -25.77
N LEU A 3 9.59 -28.92 -25.79
CA LEU A 3 10.47 -28.55 -24.68
C LEU A 3 9.58 -27.94 -23.59
N VAL A 4 9.38 -28.70 -22.52
CA VAL A 4 8.92 -28.16 -21.24
C VAL A 4 10.18 -27.80 -20.45
N ALA A 5 10.41 -26.50 -20.26
CA ALA A 5 11.39 -26.02 -19.30
C ALA A 5 10.73 -26.04 -17.92
N GLU A 6 11.15 -26.97 -17.06
CA GLU A 6 10.80 -26.93 -15.65
C GLU A 6 11.62 -25.84 -14.98
N VAL A 7 10.93 -24.83 -14.47
CA VAL A 7 11.53 -23.79 -13.65
C VAL A 7 11.69 -24.38 -12.25
N SER A 8 12.90 -24.86 -11.94
CA SER A 8 13.33 -25.08 -10.56
C SER A 8 13.58 -23.72 -9.91
N GLN A 9 12.51 -23.05 -9.50
CA GLN A 9 12.60 -22.02 -8.48
C GLN A 9 12.75 -22.74 -7.14
N THR A 10 13.99 -22.87 -6.67
CA THR A 10 14.21 -22.94 -5.23
C THR A 10 13.48 -21.74 -4.62
N PRO A 11 12.61 -21.90 -3.61
CA PRO A 11 12.04 -20.77 -2.93
C PRO A 11 13.20 -20.07 -2.23
N GLU A 12 13.77 -19.08 -2.91
CA GLU A 12 14.51 -18.02 -2.27
C GLU A 12 13.53 -17.42 -1.26
N HIS A 13 13.71 -17.83 0.00
CA HIS A 13 13.10 -17.20 1.15
C HIS A 13 13.66 -15.78 1.17
N GLU A 14 13.09 -14.91 0.33
CA GLU A 14 13.34 -13.49 0.35
C GLU A 14 12.81 -13.03 1.72
N GLU A 15 13.70 -12.84 2.69
CA GLU A 15 13.31 -12.32 4.00
C GLU A 15 12.62 -10.98 3.78
N VAL A 16 11.29 -10.99 3.90
CA VAL A 16 10.49 -9.79 3.74
C VAL A 16 10.68 -8.98 5.01
N VAL A 17 11.68 -8.10 5.01
CA VAL A 17 11.87 -7.14 6.09
C VAL A 17 10.60 -6.30 6.18
N PRO A 18 9.87 -6.35 7.32
CA PRO A 18 8.63 -5.61 7.45
C PRO A 18 8.91 -4.11 7.41
N LEU A 19 8.00 -3.36 6.81
CA LEU A 19 7.99 -1.92 6.93
C LEU A 19 7.18 -1.51 8.15
N ILE A 20 7.26 -0.23 8.51
CA ILE A 20 6.51 0.32 9.63
C ILE A 20 5.60 1.46 9.19
N VAL A 21 4.47 1.59 9.88
CA VAL A 21 3.58 2.75 9.84
C VAL A 21 3.64 3.41 11.21
N GLN A 22 4.07 4.67 11.27
CA GLN A 22 4.16 5.42 12.52
C GLN A 22 3.08 6.50 12.56
N LEU A 23 2.29 6.52 13.64
CA LEU A 23 1.30 7.57 13.88
C LEU A 23 1.97 8.76 14.55
N ILE A 24 2.21 9.82 13.78
CA ILE A 24 2.96 11.02 14.23
C ILE A 24 2.06 12.16 14.73
N SER A 25 0.75 12.11 14.46
CA SER A 25 -0.20 13.10 14.95
C SER A 25 -0.60 12.87 16.42
N PRO A 26 -1.14 13.88 17.12
CA PRO A 26 -1.78 13.67 18.41
C PRO A 26 -2.93 12.64 18.34
N PRO A 27 -3.16 11.84 19.39
CA PRO A 27 -2.44 11.79 20.67
C PRO A 27 -1.17 10.92 20.64
N PHE A 28 -0.84 10.32 19.50
CA PHE A 28 0.19 9.28 19.40
C PHE A 28 1.62 9.82 19.40
N LEU A 29 1.85 11.00 18.80
CA LEU A 29 3.14 11.72 18.84
C LEU A 29 4.35 10.82 18.52
N GLY A 30 4.20 9.90 17.56
CA GLY A 30 5.23 8.97 17.11
C GLY A 30 5.43 7.72 17.99
N ARG A 31 4.71 7.59 19.11
CA ARG A 31 4.85 6.46 20.05
C ARG A 31 4.17 5.18 19.56
N THR A 32 3.17 5.32 18.67
CA THR A 32 2.48 4.18 18.08
C THR A 32 3.10 3.83 16.74
N VAL A 33 3.69 2.65 16.67
CA VAL A 33 4.32 2.07 15.49
C VAL A 33 3.65 0.74 15.19
N LEU A 34 3.22 0.56 13.95
CA LEU A 34 2.54 -0.64 13.46
C LEU A 34 3.43 -1.31 12.42
N THR A 35 3.50 -2.63 12.46
CA THR A 35 4.21 -3.43 11.45
C THR A 35 3.33 -3.61 10.22
N ALA A 36 3.92 -3.44 9.03
CA ALA A 36 3.22 -3.60 7.75
C ALA A 36 4.03 -4.47 6.80
N GLY A 37 3.33 -5.28 6.01
CA GLY A 37 3.93 -5.99 4.88
C GLY A 37 4.23 -5.00 3.74
N PRO A 38 5.45 -4.98 3.18
CA PRO A 38 5.76 -4.12 2.04
C PRO A 38 4.95 -4.53 0.81
N ALA A 39 4.49 -3.54 0.05
CA ALA A 39 3.98 -3.79 -1.28
C ALA A 39 5.12 -4.20 -2.22
N LYS A 40 4.86 -5.18 -3.10
CA LYS A 40 5.82 -5.61 -4.14
C LYS A 40 5.66 -4.80 -5.44
N PHE A 41 5.07 -3.61 -5.35
CA PHE A 41 4.82 -2.69 -6.45
C PHE A 41 4.85 -1.24 -5.95
N GLY A 42 4.98 -0.30 -6.88
CA GLY A 42 5.03 1.12 -6.58
C GLY A 42 6.44 1.58 -6.17
N MET A 43 6.49 2.64 -5.37
CA MET A 43 7.75 3.22 -4.90
C MET A 43 8.43 2.33 -3.87
N ASP A 44 9.73 2.12 -4.03
CA ASP A 44 10.56 1.44 -3.05
C ASP A 44 10.86 2.38 -1.86
N LEU A 45 10.16 2.16 -0.75
CA LEU A 45 10.28 2.97 0.46
C LEU A 45 11.61 2.74 1.19
N THR A 46 12.32 1.64 0.94
CA THR A 46 13.63 1.37 1.57
C THR A 46 14.72 2.30 1.07
N LYS A 47 14.53 2.87 -0.13
CA LYS A 47 15.43 3.84 -0.75
C LYS A 47 15.09 5.29 -0.37
N GLN A 48 14.06 5.50 0.44
CA GLN A 48 13.62 6.82 0.90
C GLN A 48 14.01 7.00 2.36
N GLU A 49 14.93 7.94 2.63
CA GLU A 49 15.47 8.19 3.97
C GLU A 49 14.36 8.45 5.01
N HIS A 50 13.26 9.09 4.60
CA HIS A 50 12.18 9.51 5.50
C HIS A 50 10.82 8.84 5.21
N GLY A 51 10.74 7.91 4.26
CA GLY A 51 9.48 7.32 3.79
C GLY A 51 8.47 8.34 3.24
N VAL A 52 7.18 7.99 3.27
CA VAL A 52 6.07 8.87 2.86
C VAL A 52 5.31 9.33 4.10
N LYS A 53 5.08 10.63 4.22
CA LYS A 53 4.32 11.25 5.31
C LYS A 53 3.08 11.95 4.73
N GLY A 54 1.95 11.82 5.41
CA GLY A 54 0.71 12.48 5.00
C GLY A 54 -0.43 12.16 5.95
N SER A 55 -1.49 12.98 5.90
CA SER A 55 -2.74 12.66 6.60
C SER A 55 -3.42 11.46 5.96
N ILE A 56 -4.10 10.66 6.78
CA ILE A 56 -4.78 9.46 6.33
C ILE A 56 -6.24 9.79 6.05
N VAL A 57 -6.73 9.40 4.87
CA VAL A 57 -8.13 9.58 4.47
C VAL A 57 -8.69 8.22 4.04
N LYS A 58 -9.89 7.90 4.53
CA LYS A 58 -10.59 6.67 4.18
C LYS A 58 -11.13 6.78 2.75
N SER A 59 -10.91 5.74 1.94
CA SER A 59 -11.50 5.65 0.60
C SER A 59 -13.00 5.36 0.62
N VAL A 60 -13.73 5.87 -0.37
CA VAL A 60 -15.13 5.58 -0.63
C VAL A 60 -15.27 5.10 -2.08
N PRO A 61 -15.72 3.85 -2.33
CA PRO A 61 -16.04 2.81 -1.34
C PRO A 61 -14.77 2.33 -0.61
N TYR A 62 -14.92 1.87 0.64
CA TYR A 62 -13.76 1.48 1.47
C TYR A 62 -12.98 0.30 0.89
N THR A 63 -13.61 -0.50 0.05
CA THR A 63 -12.97 -1.62 -0.65
C THR A 63 -12.13 -1.16 -1.84
N ALA A 64 -12.31 0.07 -2.36
CA ALA A 64 -11.60 0.60 -3.52
C ALA A 64 -11.59 -0.32 -4.78
N CYS A 65 -12.56 -1.23 -4.89
CA CYS A 65 -12.67 -2.14 -6.04
C CYS A 65 -13.47 -1.56 -7.22
N GLY A 66 -14.17 -0.45 -6.99
CA GLY A 66 -14.88 0.33 -7.99
C GLY A 66 -14.36 1.78 -8.09
N PRO A 67 -15.05 2.65 -8.84
CA PRO A 67 -14.73 4.08 -8.92
C PRO A 67 -14.64 4.73 -7.53
N ILE A 68 -13.65 5.61 -7.34
CA ILE A 68 -13.44 6.33 -6.09
C ILE A 68 -14.34 7.58 -6.05
N GLU A 69 -15.26 7.61 -5.10
CA GLU A 69 -16.28 8.66 -4.95
C GLU A 69 -15.73 9.92 -4.27
N ASN A 70 -14.77 9.77 -3.36
CA ASN A 70 -14.20 10.88 -2.59
C ASN A 70 -12.77 11.28 -3.05
N ALA A 71 -12.53 11.27 -4.37
CA ALA A 71 -11.22 11.58 -4.94
C ALA A 71 -10.67 12.96 -4.51
N VAL A 72 -11.54 13.97 -4.39
CA VAL A 72 -11.15 15.32 -3.96
C VAL A 72 -10.60 15.34 -2.52
N GLU A 73 -11.16 14.53 -1.63
CA GLU A 73 -10.67 14.41 -0.25
C GLU A 73 -9.36 13.62 -0.18
N LEU A 74 -9.19 12.63 -1.07
CA LEU A 74 -8.03 11.75 -1.13
C LEU A 74 -6.81 12.40 -1.77
N GLN A 75 -6.99 13.43 -2.59
CA GLN A 75 -5.91 14.07 -3.32
C GLN A 75 -4.83 14.61 -2.37
N GLY A 76 -3.58 14.16 -2.56
CA GLY A 76 -2.43 14.53 -1.73
C GLY A 76 -2.29 13.72 -0.43
N HIS A 77 -3.25 12.87 -0.09
CA HIS A 77 -3.31 12.13 1.18
C HIS A 77 -2.92 10.65 1.03
N ILE A 78 -2.69 10.00 2.16
CA ILE A 78 -2.52 8.55 2.24
C ILE A 78 -3.90 7.90 2.32
N ALA A 79 -4.26 7.08 1.34
CA ALA A 79 -5.54 6.38 1.33
C ALA A 79 -5.53 5.19 2.29
N LEU A 80 -6.61 5.04 3.05
CA LEU A 80 -6.92 3.82 3.79
C LEU A 80 -8.00 3.04 3.03
N ALA A 81 -7.75 1.76 2.78
CA ALA A 81 -8.68 0.87 2.09
C ALA A 81 -8.70 -0.54 2.71
N LEU A 82 -9.80 -1.27 2.56
CA LEU A 82 -9.93 -2.64 3.05
C LEU A 82 -9.27 -3.66 2.13
N ARG A 83 -8.60 -4.65 2.73
CA ARG A 83 -8.15 -5.87 2.07
C ARG A 83 -9.35 -6.74 1.66
N GLY A 84 -9.19 -7.48 0.55
CA GLY A 84 -10.20 -8.40 0.03
C GLY A 84 -10.88 -7.89 -1.24
N ASP A 85 -11.91 -8.60 -1.70
CA ASP A 85 -12.78 -8.31 -2.88
C ASP A 85 -12.11 -8.23 -4.25
N CYS A 86 -10.93 -7.66 -4.36
CA CYS A 86 -10.16 -7.55 -5.60
C CYS A 86 -8.66 -7.44 -5.32
N MET A 87 -7.83 -7.56 -6.36
CA MET A 87 -6.37 -7.52 -6.25
C MET A 87 -5.86 -6.17 -5.75
N PHE A 88 -4.81 -6.19 -4.92
CA PHE A 88 -4.18 -4.97 -4.39
C PHE A 88 -3.73 -4.00 -5.48
N ALA A 89 -3.13 -4.50 -6.56
CA ALA A 89 -2.70 -3.66 -7.68
C ALA A 89 -3.89 -2.92 -8.33
N ALA A 90 -5.06 -3.56 -8.42
CA ALA A 90 -6.25 -2.94 -9.00
C ALA A 90 -6.81 -1.84 -8.09
N LYS A 91 -6.81 -2.05 -6.77
CA LYS A 91 -7.16 -0.99 -5.78
C LYS A 91 -6.16 0.16 -5.87
N ALA A 92 -4.87 -0.16 -5.89
CA ALA A 92 -3.80 0.82 -5.88
C ALA A 92 -3.83 1.73 -7.11
N ARG A 93 -4.08 1.16 -8.30
CA ARG A 93 -4.26 1.96 -9.51
C ARG A 93 -5.40 2.96 -9.40
N ARG A 94 -6.57 2.55 -8.91
CA ARG A 94 -7.73 3.45 -8.77
C ARG A 94 -7.49 4.56 -7.75
N LEU A 95 -6.87 4.23 -6.62
CA LEU A 95 -6.50 5.21 -5.60
C LEU A 95 -5.41 6.16 -6.11
N GLN A 96 -4.44 5.67 -6.88
CA GLN A 96 -3.44 6.50 -7.55
C GLN A 96 -4.08 7.47 -8.55
N GLU A 97 -5.05 7.02 -9.35
CA GLU A 97 -5.83 7.88 -10.26
C GLU A 97 -6.62 8.96 -9.49
N ALA A 98 -7.01 8.70 -8.23
CA ALA A 98 -7.61 9.67 -7.32
C ALA A 98 -6.59 10.64 -6.67
N GLY A 99 -5.30 10.56 -7.03
CA GLY A 99 -4.28 11.54 -6.63
C GLY A 99 -3.68 11.32 -5.23
N VAL A 100 -3.76 10.10 -4.69
CA VAL A 100 -3.18 9.76 -3.37
C VAL A 100 -1.65 9.72 -3.43
N THR A 101 -1.00 10.00 -2.31
CA THR A 101 0.48 9.97 -2.18
C THR A 101 0.99 8.66 -1.57
N GLY A 102 0.10 7.89 -0.95
CA GLY A 102 0.39 6.57 -0.39
C GLY A 102 -0.90 5.80 -0.15
N ILE A 103 -0.79 4.50 0.12
CA ILE A 103 -1.93 3.62 0.39
C ILE A 103 -1.58 2.66 1.52
N ILE A 104 -2.52 2.46 2.45
CA ILE A 104 -2.46 1.45 3.50
C ILE A 104 -3.69 0.55 3.33
N PHE A 105 -3.48 -0.77 3.20
CA PHE A 105 -4.56 -1.76 3.21
C PHE A 105 -4.69 -2.37 4.61
N ILE A 106 -5.90 -2.42 5.15
CA ILE A 106 -6.21 -3.05 6.45
C ILE A 106 -7.20 -4.21 6.32
#